data_AF-A0A3M1J6T6-F1
#
_entry.id   AF-A0A3M1J6T6-F1
#
_cell.length_a   1.000
_cell.length_b   1.000
_cell.length_c   1.000
_cell.angle_alpha   90.00
_cell.angle_beta   90.00
_cell.angle_gamma   90.00
#
_symmetry.space_group_name_H-M   'P 1'
#
loop_
_entity.id
_entity.type
_entity.pdbx_description
1 polymer ?
#
loop_
_entity_poly.entity_id
_entity_poly.type
_entity_poly.pdbx_seq_one_letter_code
_entity_poly.pdbx_strand_id
1 'polypeptide(L)'
;MIENSAGGKLQGRTFVTRNSPFAHSIPTAYRIFRRFIMDKEIVMYVRSFYCPTVALARDVLNRYHIPYREIDIDADPEMARRVKEWTNHLSVPTIVLANPGEDTPCTDFLPRPTDRSIKGFDRGPMITEPNNRALENWLHKHGFLDKPYSR
;
A
#
# COMPACT_ATOMS: atom_id res chain seq x y z
N MET A 1 4.30 19.14 -82.89
CA MET A 1 2.85 19.02 -83.11
C MET A 1 2.35 17.96 -82.12
N ILE A 2 1.58 18.19 -81.06
CA ILE A 2 0.68 19.28 -80.64
C ILE A 2 0.68 19.27 -79.09
N GLU A 3 0.55 20.44 -78.47
CA GLU A 3 0.34 20.67 -77.02
C GLU A 3 -1.08 20.27 -76.55
N ASN A 4 -1.25 19.82 -75.30
CA ASN A 4 -1.92 20.60 -74.22
C ASN A 4 -2.33 19.79 -72.97
N SER A 5 -1.82 20.26 -71.82
CA SER A 5 -2.42 20.53 -70.50
C SER A 5 -3.67 19.79 -69.97
N ALA A 6 -3.52 19.20 -68.77
CA ALA A 6 -4.32 19.39 -67.53
C ALA A 6 -3.74 18.40 -66.48
N GLY A 7 -3.32 18.75 -65.26
CA GLY A 7 -3.95 19.57 -64.23
C GLY A 7 -4.45 18.64 -63.11
N GLY A 8 -3.80 18.62 -61.94
CA GLY A 8 -4.32 17.85 -60.80
C GLY A 8 -3.34 17.62 -59.64
N LYS A 9 -3.62 18.25 -58.51
CA LYS A 9 -2.77 18.39 -57.31
C LYS A 9 -2.53 17.08 -56.52
N LEU A 10 -1.35 17.03 -55.90
CA LEU A 10 -0.98 16.19 -54.77
C LEU A 10 -1.82 16.53 -53.52
N GLN A 11 -2.45 15.51 -52.91
CA GLN A 11 -2.83 15.46 -51.50
C GLN A 11 -2.45 14.04 -51.03
N GLY A 12 -1.46 13.83 -50.15
CA GLY A 12 -1.31 14.50 -48.87
C GLY A 12 -2.17 13.81 -47.81
N ARG A 13 -2.08 12.48 -47.67
CA ARG A 13 -2.64 11.77 -46.51
C ARG A 13 -1.65 11.83 -45.35
N THR A 14 -1.68 12.95 -44.65
CA THR A 14 -1.00 13.12 -43.36
C THR A 14 -1.72 12.25 -42.33
N PHE A 15 -1.05 11.20 -41.84
CA PHE A 15 -1.46 10.55 -40.60
C PHE A 15 -1.32 11.57 -39.47
N VAL A 16 -2.45 12.11 -39.02
CA VAL A 16 -2.52 12.93 -37.82
C VAL A 16 -2.24 12.00 -36.64
N THR A 17 -1.01 12.01 -36.14
CA THR A 17 -0.73 11.52 -34.79
C THR A 17 -1.56 12.39 -33.84
N ARG A 18 -2.55 11.78 -33.19
CA ARG A 18 -3.25 12.44 -32.09
C ARG A 18 -2.23 12.61 -30.96
N ASN A 19 -1.63 13.79 -30.89
CA ASN A 19 -0.95 14.27 -29.70
C ASN A 19 -1.96 14.24 -28.54
N SER A 20 -1.80 13.26 -27.64
CA SER A 20 -2.45 13.28 -26.34
C SER A 20 -1.90 14.48 -25.55
N PRO A 21 -2.72 15.45 -25.13
CA PRO A 21 -2.25 16.62 -24.39
C PRO A 21 -2.06 16.35 -22.89
N PHE A 22 -2.16 15.09 -22.44
CA PHE A 22 -2.03 14.74 -21.03
C PHE A 22 -0.69 14.08 -20.69
N ALA A 23 0.41 14.67 -21.13
CA ALA A 23 1.70 14.47 -20.47
C ALA A 23 1.82 15.44 -19.29
N HIS A 24 0.95 15.31 -18.29
CA HIS A 24 1.12 16.04 -17.04
C HIS A 24 2.32 15.42 -16.34
N SER A 25 3.42 16.18 -16.26
CA SER A 25 4.60 15.83 -15.49
C SER A 25 4.18 15.60 -14.04
N ILE A 26 4.12 14.34 -13.62
CA ILE A 26 3.98 14.00 -12.20
C ILE A 26 5.16 14.66 -11.47
N PRO A 27 4.93 15.49 -10.44
CA PRO A 27 6.01 16.16 -9.72
C PRO A 27 7.04 15.14 -9.25
N THR A 28 8.34 15.46 -9.39
CA THR A 28 9.45 14.56 -9.00
C THR A 28 9.31 14.02 -7.58
N ALA A 29 8.80 14.84 -6.65
CA ALA A 29 8.51 14.43 -5.28
C ALA A 29 7.47 13.30 -5.18
N TYR A 30 6.43 13.31 -6.02
CA TYR A 30 5.39 12.27 -6.05
C TYR A 30 5.93 10.96 -6.64
N ARG A 31 6.87 11.05 -7.60
CA ARG A 31 7.56 9.89 -8.16
C ARG A 31 8.53 9.24 -7.16
N ILE A 32 9.27 10.05 -6.40
CA ILE A 32 10.17 9.58 -5.34
C ILE A 32 9.37 8.97 -4.19
N PHE A 33 8.29 9.63 -3.76
CA PHE A 33 7.41 9.13 -2.71
C PHE A 33 6.76 7.80 -3.14
N ARG A 34 6.22 7.69 -4.36
CA ARG A 34 5.69 6.41 -4.88
C ARG A 34 6.75 5.32 -4.94
N ARG A 35 7.99 5.64 -5.30
CA ARG A 35 9.08 4.64 -5.34
C ARG A 35 9.43 4.16 -3.93
N PHE A 36 9.58 5.07 -2.98
CA PHE A 36 9.84 4.74 -1.57
C PHE A 36 8.76 3.84 -0.97
N ILE A 37 7.49 4.08 -1.33
CA ILE A 37 6.33 3.30 -0.88
C ILE A 37 6.31 1.91 -1.54
N MET A 38 6.62 1.83 -2.83
CA MET A 38 6.70 0.56 -3.56
C MET A 38 7.84 -0.36 -3.10
N ASP A 39 8.84 0.20 -2.42
CA ASP A 39 9.97 -0.54 -1.88
C ASP A 39 9.72 -0.99 -0.42
N LYS A 40 8.48 -0.92 0.10
CA LYS A 40 8.12 -1.41 1.43
C LYS A 40 7.27 -2.67 1.35
N GLU A 41 7.40 -3.49 2.38
CA GLU A 41 6.60 -4.71 2.55
C GLU A 41 5.60 -4.54 3.68
N ILE A 42 4.42 -5.14 3.50
CA ILE A 42 3.48 -5.35 4.59
C ILE A 42 3.83 -6.67 5.29
N VAL A 43 4.08 -6.61 6.59
CA VAL A 43 4.27 -7.78 7.44
C VAL A 43 3.16 -7.82 8.47
N MET A 44 2.47 -8.96 8.54
CA MET A 44 1.36 -9.17 9.47
C MET A 44 1.71 -10.27 10.45
N TYR A 45 1.80 -9.91 11.73
CA TYR A 45 1.92 -10.85 12.83
C TYR A 45 0.56 -11.48 13.11
N VAL A 46 0.50 -12.81 13.05
CA VAL A 46 -0.71 -13.63 13.20
C VAL A 46 -0.51 -14.69 14.29
N ARG A 47 -1.56 -15.47 14.54
CA ARG A 47 -1.53 -16.66 15.40
C ARG A 47 -2.04 -17.87 14.62
N SER A 48 -1.71 -19.08 15.06
CA SER A 48 -2.11 -20.32 14.37
C SER A 48 -3.63 -20.55 14.44
N PHE A 49 -4.28 -20.11 15.52
CA PHE A 49 -5.72 -20.26 15.70
C PHE A 49 -6.52 -19.20 14.94
N TYR A 50 -7.73 -19.55 14.52
CA TYR A 50 -8.62 -18.63 13.82
C TYR A 50 -8.90 -17.36 14.64
N CYS A 51 -8.63 -16.20 14.05
CA CYS A 51 -8.93 -14.89 14.60
C CYS A 51 -9.76 -14.09 13.57
N PRO A 52 -10.98 -13.63 13.91
CA PRO A 52 -11.80 -12.83 13.01
C PRO A 52 -11.11 -11.56 12.51
N THR A 53 -10.33 -10.89 13.36
CA THR A 53 -9.61 -9.66 12.98
C THR A 53 -8.47 -9.94 11.99
N VAL A 54 -7.80 -11.09 12.11
CA VAL A 54 -6.79 -11.54 11.13
C VAL A 54 -7.47 -11.86 9.79
N ALA A 55 -8.59 -12.59 9.83
CA ALA A 55 -9.36 -12.90 8.63
C ALA A 55 -9.83 -11.63 7.89
N LEU A 56 -10.27 -10.61 8.63
CA LEU A 56 -10.63 -9.31 8.07
C LEU A 56 -9.43 -8.62 7.41
N ALA A 57 -8.27 -8.58 8.08
CA ALA A 57 -7.08 -7.96 7.51
C ALA A 57 -6.61 -8.66 6.22
N ARG A 58 -6.62 -10.00 6.21
CA ARG A 58 -6.37 -10.81 5.00
C ARG A 58 -7.32 -10.45 3.87
N ASP A 59 -8.63 -10.39 4.16
CA ASP A 59 -9.65 -10.03 3.17
C ASP A 59 -9.38 -8.66 2.54
N VAL A 60 -9.08 -7.63 3.34
CA VAL A 60 -8.73 -6.29 2.83
C VAL A 60 -7.48 -6.33 1.95
N LEU A 61 -6.39 -6.94 2.42
CA LEU A 61 -5.12 -6.99 1.66
C LEU A 61 -5.29 -7.75 0.34
N ASN A 62 -6.01 -8.88 0.37
CA ASN A 62 -6.30 -9.68 -0.82
C ASN A 62 -7.22 -8.95 -1.81
N ARG A 63 -8.27 -8.27 -1.32
CA ARG A 63 -9.22 -7.52 -2.16
C ARG A 63 -8.51 -6.46 -3.00
N TYR A 64 -7.49 -5.81 -2.42
CA TYR A 64 -6.70 -4.78 -3.10
C TYR A 64 -5.41 -5.30 -3.74
N HIS A 65 -5.20 -6.63 -3.77
CA HIS A 65 -4.01 -7.27 -4.34
C HIS A 65 -2.70 -6.74 -3.76
N ILE A 66 -2.69 -6.39 -2.47
CA ILE A 66 -1.52 -5.88 -1.78
C ILE A 66 -0.70 -7.09 -1.31
N PRO A 67 0.55 -7.25 -1.75
CA PRO A 67 1.40 -8.34 -1.27
C PRO A 67 1.76 -8.14 0.20
N TYR A 68 1.74 -9.23 0.97
CA TYR A 68 2.11 -9.21 2.38
C TYR A 68 2.71 -10.55 2.81
N ARG A 69 3.51 -10.53 3.88
CA ARG A 69 4.00 -11.73 4.56
C ARG A 69 3.32 -11.90 5.91
N GLU A 70 3.14 -13.14 6.31
CA GLU A 70 2.64 -13.48 7.63
C GLU A 70 3.75 -14.06 8.51
N ILE A 71 3.73 -13.69 9.78
CA ILE A 71 4.61 -14.25 10.81
C ILE A 71 3.73 -14.81 11.92
N ASP A 72 3.77 -16.12 12.11
CA ASP A 72 3.04 -16.80 13.17
C ASP A 72 3.81 -16.71 14.49
N ILE A 73 3.27 -15.95 15.46
CA ILE A 73 3.91 -15.77 16.76
C ILE A 73 3.80 -17.00 17.66
N ASP A 74 2.90 -17.95 17.36
CA ASP A 74 2.80 -19.19 18.13
C ASP A 74 3.92 -20.17 17.76
N ALA A 75 4.53 -20.01 16.58
CA ALA A 75 5.65 -20.83 16.11
C ALA A 75 7.03 -20.31 16.55
N ASP A 76 7.14 -19.02 16.89
CA ASP A 76 8.39 -18.38 17.28
C ASP A 76 8.24 -17.52 18.55
N PRO A 77 8.81 -17.97 19.70
CA PRO A 77 8.77 -17.22 20.95
C PRO A 77 9.36 -15.81 20.87
N GLU A 78 10.33 -15.56 19.99
CA GLU A 78 10.95 -14.25 19.81
C GLU A 78 9.96 -13.27 19.15
N MET A 79 9.17 -13.74 18.19
CA MET A 79 8.11 -12.96 17.56
C MET A 79 6.99 -12.65 18.55
N ALA A 80 6.62 -13.62 19.40
CA ALA A 80 5.66 -13.39 20.48
C ALA A 80 6.17 -12.34 21.48
N ARG A 81 7.43 -12.43 21.91
CA ARG A 81 8.05 -11.45 22.81
C ARG A 81 8.00 -10.04 22.20
N ARG A 82 8.37 -9.91 20.93
CA ARG A 82 8.37 -8.65 20.20
C ARG A 82 6.97 -8.02 20.13
N VAL A 83 5.95 -8.77 19.73
CA VAL A 83 4.56 -8.27 19.71
C VAL A 83 4.10 -7.86 21.11
N LYS A 84 4.49 -8.63 22.14
CA LYS A 84 4.21 -8.29 23.54
C LYS A 84 4.86 -6.99 23.97
N GLU A 85 6.08 -6.71 23.54
CA GLU A 85 6.75 -5.44 23.83
C GLU A 85 6.07 -4.26 23.12
N TRP A 86 5.67 -4.44 21.87
CA TRP A 86 5.00 -3.39 21.11
C TRP A 86 3.59 -3.08 21.61
N THR A 87 2.87 -4.07 22.13
CA THR A 87 1.43 -3.93 22.39
C THR A 87 1.03 -4.17 23.86
N ASN A 88 1.96 -4.59 24.73
CA ASN A 88 1.73 -5.21 26.05
C ASN A 88 0.96 -6.54 26.05
N HIS A 89 0.57 -7.04 24.88
CA HIS A 89 -0.26 -8.22 24.71
C HIS A 89 0.23 -9.04 23.52
N LEU A 90 -0.36 -10.21 23.28
CA LEU A 90 -0.13 -10.95 22.04
C LEU A 90 -1.20 -10.56 21.01
N SER A 91 -1.41 -9.25 20.83
CA SER A 91 -2.49 -8.70 20.01
C SER A 91 -2.23 -8.93 18.53
N VAL A 92 -3.14 -9.68 17.89
CA VAL A 92 -3.10 -9.99 16.45
C VAL A 92 -4.41 -9.62 15.74
N PRO A 93 -4.34 -9.16 14.48
CA PRO A 93 -3.13 -8.91 13.72
C PRO A 93 -2.40 -7.67 14.25
N THR A 94 -1.07 -7.72 14.32
CA THR A 94 -0.24 -6.51 14.37
C THR A 94 0.44 -6.39 13.02
N ILE A 95 0.15 -5.31 12.31
CA ILE A 95 0.60 -5.09 10.93
C ILE A 95 1.66 -4.00 10.96
N VAL A 96 2.79 -4.25 10.28
CA VAL A 96 3.90 -3.30 10.17
C VAL A 96 4.26 -3.05 8.71
N LEU A 97 4.73 -1.83 8.45
CA LEU A 97 5.44 -1.47 7.24
C LEU A 97 6.93 -1.74 7.46
N ALA A 98 7.50 -2.67 6.71
CA ALA A 98 8.89 -3.09 6.86
C ALA A 98 9.71 -2.74 5.61
N ASN A 99 11.05 -2.71 5.76
CA ASN A 99 11.92 -2.77 4.58
C ASN A 99 11.87 -4.17 3.96
N PRO A 100 12.26 -4.33 2.68
CA PRO A 100 12.22 -5.62 2.01
C PRO A 100 13.02 -6.69 2.76
N GLY A 101 12.40 -7.83 3.04
CA GLY A 101 13.00 -8.93 3.80
C GLY A 101 13.13 -8.71 5.31
N GLU A 102 12.81 -7.52 5.84
CA GLU A 102 12.80 -7.26 7.29
C GLU A 102 11.41 -7.55 7.89
N ASP A 103 11.33 -7.78 9.18
CA ASP A 103 10.07 -8.05 9.90
C ASP A 103 9.72 -6.97 10.93
N THR A 104 10.55 -5.94 11.09
CA THR A 104 10.34 -4.83 12.01
C THR A 104 9.81 -3.59 11.28
N PRO A 105 9.19 -2.64 12.00
CA PRO A 105 8.79 -1.37 11.42
C PRO A 105 9.99 -0.63 10.80
N CYS A 106 9.82 -0.10 9.60
CA CYS A 106 10.89 0.54 8.83
C CYS A 106 11.36 1.89 9.42
N THR A 107 10.63 2.43 10.38
CA THR A 107 10.92 3.66 11.12
C THR A 107 10.41 3.53 12.56
N ASP A 108 10.74 4.51 13.41
CA ASP A 108 10.12 4.63 14.72
C ASP A 108 8.59 4.75 14.62
N PHE A 109 7.91 4.29 15.68
CA PHE A 109 6.45 4.32 15.80
C PHE A 109 6.02 5.05 17.06
N LEU A 110 4.80 5.57 17.04
CA LEU A 110 4.24 6.29 18.17
C LEU A 110 4.10 5.38 19.39
N PRO A 111 4.30 5.91 20.61
CA PRO A 111 4.09 5.15 21.82
C PRO A 111 2.62 4.71 21.93
N ARG A 112 2.40 3.71 22.77
CA ARG A 112 1.05 3.25 23.08
C ARG A 112 0.24 4.40 23.69
N PRO A 113 -1.02 4.63 23.27
CA PRO A 113 -1.89 5.54 23.99
C PRO A 113 -2.17 5.04 25.41
N THR A 114 -2.18 5.95 26.39
CA THR A 114 -2.51 5.63 27.79
C THR A 114 -3.98 5.82 28.12
N ASP A 115 -4.73 6.53 27.25
CA ASP A 115 -6.09 7.00 27.47
C ASP A 115 -7.16 6.20 26.70
N ARG A 116 -6.75 5.32 25.78
CA ARG A 116 -7.65 4.60 24.88
C ARG A 116 -7.08 3.25 24.44
N SER A 117 -7.92 2.45 23.78
CA SER A 117 -7.51 1.19 23.18
C SER A 117 -6.48 1.38 22.06
N ILE A 118 -5.55 0.43 21.94
CA ILE A 118 -4.58 0.38 20.83
C ILE A 118 -5.19 -0.12 19.52
N LYS A 119 -6.39 -0.72 19.57
CA LYS A 119 -7.03 -1.34 18.41
C LYS A 119 -7.36 -0.29 17.36
N GLY A 120 -6.87 -0.50 16.14
CA GLY A 120 -7.00 0.43 15.03
C GLY A 120 -6.30 1.77 15.22
N PHE A 121 -5.48 1.94 16.27
CA PHE A 121 -4.72 3.15 16.48
C PHE A 121 -3.47 3.14 15.58
N ASP A 122 -3.42 4.09 14.64
CA ASP A 122 -2.29 4.29 13.73
C ASP A 122 -1.08 4.83 14.52
N ARG A 123 -0.05 4.00 14.63
CA ARG A 123 1.21 4.35 15.31
C ARG A 123 2.32 4.72 14.32
N GLY A 124 1.99 5.11 13.10
CA GLY A 124 2.95 5.35 12.02
C GLY A 124 3.15 4.08 11.19
N PRO A 125 4.34 3.44 11.21
CA PRO A 125 4.59 2.22 10.46
C PRO A 125 3.97 0.96 11.09
N MET A 126 3.11 1.10 12.12
CA MET A 126 2.48 -0.02 12.81
C MET A 126 1.02 0.27 13.12
N ILE A 127 0.16 -0.73 12.96
CA ILE A 127 -1.24 -0.71 13.39
C ILE A 127 -1.62 -2.08 13.98
N THR A 128 -2.37 -2.07 15.08
CA THR A 128 -2.75 -3.28 15.82
C THR A 128 -4.26 -3.47 15.78
N GLU A 129 -4.73 -4.68 15.48
CA GLU A 129 -6.14 -5.10 15.44
C GLU A 129 -7.07 -4.10 14.70
N PRO A 130 -6.74 -3.63 13.48
CA PRO A 130 -7.60 -2.68 12.79
C PRO A 130 -8.90 -3.31 12.28
N ASN A 131 -9.95 -2.49 12.22
CA ASN A 131 -11.13 -2.79 11.39
C ASN A 131 -10.89 -2.31 9.94
N ASN A 132 -11.84 -2.57 9.02
CA ASN A 132 -11.73 -2.20 7.60
C ASN A 132 -11.38 -0.72 7.40
N ARG A 133 -12.11 0.17 8.08
CA ARG A 133 -11.90 1.62 7.97
C ARG A 133 -10.49 2.03 8.39
N ALA A 134 -10.02 1.51 9.53
CA ALA A 134 -8.70 1.84 10.05
C ALA A 134 -7.59 1.28 9.15
N LEU A 135 -7.72 0.03 8.70
CA LEU A 135 -6.72 -0.60 7.82
C LEU A 135 -6.64 0.09 6.46
N GLU A 136 -7.78 0.33 5.79
CA GLU A 136 -7.79 0.98 4.48
C GLU A 136 -7.27 2.43 4.54
N ASN A 137 -7.60 3.18 5.60
CA ASN A 137 -7.03 4.52 5.79
C ASN A 137 -5.52 4.48 6.05
N TRP A 138 -5.04 3.50 6.81
CA TRP A 138 -3.61 3.29 7.07
C TRP A 138 -2.87 2.92 5.78
N LEU A 139 -3.44 2.03 4.96
CA LEU A 139 -2.89 1.66 3.65
C LEU A 139 -2.87 2.85 2.68
N HIS A 140 -3.90 3.69 2.68
CA HIS A 140 -3.91 4.92 1.88
C HIS A 140 -2.83 5.92 2.32
N LYS A 141 -2.70 6.14 3.63
CA LYS A 141 -1.65 7.01 4.20
C LYS A 141 -0.25 6.56 3.77
N HIS A 142 -0.04 5.25 3.72
CA HIS A 142 1.20 4.63 3.24
C HIS A 142 1.19 4.32 1.74
N GLY A 143 0.31 4.95 0.96
CA GLY A 143 0.35 4.95 -0.50
C GLY A 143 0.08 3.60 -1.19
N PHE A 144 -0.41 2.59 -0.47
CA PHE A 144 -0.88 1.32 -1.07
C PHE A 144 -2.25 1.45 -1.71
N LEU A 145 -3.05 2.44 -1.30
CA LEU A 145 -4.35 2.74 -1.89
C LEU A 145 -4.38 4.18 -2.40
N ASP A 146 -5.03 4.40 -3.54
CA ASP A 146 -5.16 5.73 -4.14
C ASP A 146 -6.18 6.62 -3.39
N LYS A 147 -7.09 6.03 -2.61
CA LYS A 147 -8.13 6.73 -1.85
C LYS A 147 -8.33 6.14 -0.46
N PRO A 148 -8.80 6.94 0.52
CA PRO A 148 -9.17 6.42 1.84
C PRO A 148 -10.46 5.59 1.77
N TYR A 149 -10.79 4.95 2.90
CA TYR A 149 -12.02 4.18 3.05
C TYR A 149 -13.26 5.04 2.71
N SER A 150 -14.06 4.55 1.75
CA SER A 150 -15.37 5.11 1.39
C SER A 150 -16.45 4.05 1.66
N ARG A 151 -17.46 4.40 2.47
CA ARG A 151 -18.64 3.54 2.69
C ARG A 151 -19.54 3.49 1.46
#